data_AF-A0A496Z0L9-F1
#
_entry.id   AF-A0A496Z0L9-F1
#
_cell.length_a   1.000
_cell.length_b   1.000
_cell.length_c   1.000
_cell.angle_alpha   90.00
_cell.angle_beta   90.00
_cell.angle_gamma   90.00
#
_symmetry.space_group_name_H-M   'P 1'
#
loop_
_entity.id
_entity.type
_entity.pdbx_description
1 polymer ?
#
loop_
_entity_poly.entity_id
_entity_poly.type
_entity_poly.pdbx_seq_one_letter_code
_entity_poly.pdbx_strand_id
1 'polypeptide(L)'
;MNIVKALRRDPKNFILRLWTYFRRGHSTYLVFFLSFANFIVIQYRLLIEYIPVLQLVFSSLIAFAIVFFAVYIPLAIIIGYYDYKKFAVPVDTALAAKASPWNRDLARALILIAEGRNKEAIEILKKWVE
;
A
#
# COMPACT_ATOMS: atom_id res chain seq x y z
N MET A 1 28.71 -4.09 -0.35
CA MET A 1 28.64 -2.64 -0.58
C MET A 1 29.17 -1.93 0.66
N ASN A 2 30.35 -1.29 0.59
CA ASN A 2 30.95 -0.67 1.77
C ASN A 2 30.12 0.53 2.22
N ILE A 3 29.34 0.36 3.28
CA ILE A 3 28.47 1.38 3.89
C ILE A 3 29.24 2.68 4.15
N VAL A 4 30.50 2.56 4.59
CA VAL A 4 31.42 3.67 4.84
C VAL A 4 31.74 4.48 3.57
N LYS A 5 31.92 3.82 2.42
CA LYS A 5 32.17 4.51 1.14
C LYS A 5 30.91 5.20 0.62
N ALA A 6 29.73 4.60 0.81
CA ALA A 6 28.46 5.18 0.39
C ALA A 6 28.09 6.43 1.22
N LEU A 7 28.30 6.39 2.54
CA LEU A 7 28.08 7.52 3.43
C LEU A 7 28.99 8.71 3.09
N ARG A 8 30.27 8.45 2.80
CA ARG A 8 31.26 9.51 2.52
C ARG A 8 31.06 10.21 1.17
N ARG A 9 30.45 9.55 0.18
CA ARG A 9 30.25 10.10 -1.16
C ARG A 9 29.02 11.00 -1.26
N ASP A 10 27.93 10.63 -0.60
CA ASP A 10 26.67 11.38 -0.62
C ASP A 10 25.86 11.12 0.67
N PRO A 11 26.18 11.83 1.77
CA PRO A 11 25.58 11.57 3.08
C PRO A 11 24.08 11.89 3.09
N LYS A 12 23.65 12.92 2.37
CA LYS A 12 22.23 13.30 2.29
C LYS A 12 21.41 12.20 1.64
N ASN A 13 21.79 11.72 0.45
CA ASN A 13 21.04 10.66 -0.21
C ASN A 13 21.16 9.31 0.50
N PHE A 14 22.24 9.07 1.25
CA PHE A 14 22.35 7.88 2.10
C PHE A 14 21.36 7.91 3.27
N ILE A 15 21.28 9.02 4.00
CA ILE A 15 20.33 9.19 5.11
C ILE A 15 18.88 9.12 4.62
N LEU A 16 18.56 9.78 3.50
CA LEU A 16 17.22 9.72 2.91
C LEU A 16 16.82 8.30 2.49
N ARG A 17 17.78 7.50 2.00
CA ARG A 17 17.55 6.08 1.70
C ARG A 17 17.29 5.27 2.96
N LEU A 18 18.11 5.42 4.00
CA LEU A 18 17.87 4.75 5.28
C LEU A 18 16.52 5.11 5.88
N TRP A 19 16.16 6.39 5.84
CA TRP A 19 14.84 6.86 6.29
C TRP A 19 13.69 6.22 5.49
N THR A 20 13.85 6.11 4.17
CA THR A 20 12.86 5.44 3.31
C THR A 20 12.74 3.95 3.65
N TYR A 21 13.86 3.26 3.88
CA TYR A 21 13.85 1.84 4.28
C TYR A 21 13.19 1.65 5.64
N PHE A 22 13.54 2.50 6.61
CA PHE A 22 12.94 2.50 7.93
C PHE A 22 11.42 2.72 7.84
N ARG A 23 10.98 3.79 7.17
CA ARG A 23 9.55 4.12 7.04
C ARG A 23 8.80 2.98 6.35
N ARG A 24 9.35 2.42 5.27
CA ARG A 24 8.71 1.31 4.57
C ARG A 24 8.60 0.07 5.45
N GLY A 25 9.68 -0.31 6.15
CA GLY A 25 9.68 -1.46 7.05
C GLY A 25 8.72 -1.28 8.23
N HIS A 26 8.76 -0.12 8.86
CA HIS A 26 7.90 0.22 9.99
C HIS A 26 6.43 0.28 9.58
N SER A 27 6.07 1.07 8.57
CA SER A 27 4.67 1.27 8.19
C SER A 27 4.03 0.03 7.56
N THR A 28 4.79 -0.77 6.80
CA THR A 28 4.21 -1.93 6.09
C THR A 28 4.10 -3.16 6.97
N TYR A 29 5.10 -3.42 7.82
CA TYR A 29 5.19 -4.68 8.56
C TYR A 29 5.01 -4.51 10.06
N LEU A 30 5.75 -3.58 10.68
CA LEU A 30 5.72 -3.43 12.14
C LEU A 30 4.39 -2.86 12.62
N VAL A 31 3.89 -1.78 11.98
CA VAL A 31 2.59 -1.19 12.28
C VAL A 31 1.47 -2.19 11.99
N PHE A 32 1.53 -2.90 10.86
CA PHE A 32 0.55 -3.93 10.51
C PHE A 32 0.42 -4.99 11.61
N PHE A 33 1.55 -5.56 12.06
CA PHE A 33 1.54 -6.52 13.16
C PHE A 33 1.03 -5.92 14.47
N LEU A 34 1.54 -4.73 14.83
CA LEU A 34 1.16 -4.03 16.05
C LEU A 34 -0.32 -3.69 16.08
N SER A 35 -0.91 -3.33 14.93
CA SER A 35 -2.34 -3.06 14.79
C SER A 35 -3.18 -4.29 15.13
N PHE A 36 -2.80 -5.50 14.66
CA PHE A 36 -3.51 -6.71 15.05
C PHE A 36 -3.32 -7.05 16.53
N ALA A 37 -2.08 -6.97 17.04
CA ALA A 37 -1.81 -7.24 18.43
C ALA A 37 -2.65 -6.33 19.35
N ASN A 38 -2.66 -5.03 19.08
CA ASN A 38 -3.45 -4.06 19.82
C ASN A 38 -4.95 -4.30 19.65
N PHE A 39 -5.43 -4.53 18.43
CA PHE A 39 -6.83 -4.80 18.18
C PHE A 39 -7.31 -6.04 18.96
N ILE A 40 -6.57 -7.14 18.89
CA ILE A 40 -6.90 -8.39 19.60
C ILE A 40 -6.96 -8.15 21.10
N VAL A 41 -5.94 -7.49 21.68
CA VAL A 41 -5.90 -7.21 23.12
C VAL A 41 -7.05 -6.31 23.53
N ILE A 42 -7.27 -5.20 22.83
CA ILE A 42 -8.32 -4.22 23.16
C ILE A 42 -9.71 -4.85 23.02
N GLN A 43 -10.00 -5.54 21.91
CA GLN A 43 -11.29 -6.18 21.71
C GLN A 43 -11.52 -7.30 22.73
N TYR A 44 -10.50 -8.09 23.04
CA TYR A 44 -10.64 -9.13 24.04
C TYR A 44 -10.95 -8.55 25.43
N ARG A 45 -10.17 -7.56 25.87
CA ARG A 45 -10.31 -6.97 27.22
C ARG A 45 -11.56 -6.12 27.38
N LEU A 46 -11.93 -5.34 26.37
CA LEU A 46 -13.03 -4.37 26.49
C LEU A 46 -14.38 -4.91 26.02
N LEU A 47 -14.39 -5.90 25.12
CA LEU A 47 -15.63 -6.46 24.56
C LEU A 47 -15.88 -7.90 25.00
N ILE A 48 -14.92 -8.80 24.76
CA ILE A 48 -15.12 -10.23 25.02
C ILE A 48 -15.27 -10.52 26.51
N GLU A 49 -14.39 -9.98 27.35
CA GLU A 49 -14.46 -10.17 28.81
C GLU A 49 -15.69 -9.49 29.44
N TYR A 50 -16.26 -8.47 28.79
CA TYR A 50 -17.42 -7.74 29.31
C TYR A 50 -18.77 -8.40 28.95
N ILE A 51 -18.83 -9.16 27.85
CA ILE A 51 -20.06 -9.83 27.40
C ILE A 51 -20.01 -11.30 27.79
N PRO A 52 -20.84 -11.77 28.75
CA PRO A 52 -20.75 -13.13 29.30
C PRO A 52 -20.83 -14.24 28.24
N VAL A 53 -21.70 -14.07 27.24
CA VAL A 53 -21.84 -15.05 26.14
C VAL A 53 -20.55 -15.18 25.33
N LEU A 54 -19.85 -14.07 25.06
CA LEU A 54 -18.60 -14.09 24.30
C LEU A 54 -17.45 -14.65 25.13
N GLN A 55 -17.38 -14.35 26.43
CA GLN A 55 -16.39 -14.90 27.34
C GLN A 55 -16.51 -16.42 27.49
N LEU A 56 -17.74 -16.96 27.47
CA LEU A 56 -17.98 -18.40 27.46
C LEU A 56 -17.41 -19.07 26.20
N VAL A 57 -17.60 -18.44 25.03
CA VAL A 57 -17.10 -18.96 23.75
C VAL A 57 -15.58 -18.80 23.62
N PHE A 58 -15.05 -17.66 24.08
CA PHE A 58 -13.64 -17.30 23.98
C PHE A 58 -13.03 -17.13 25.37
N SER A 59 -12.79 -18.27 26.03
CA SER A 59 -12.31 -18.29 27.43
C SER A 59 -10.85 -17.84 27.60
N SER A 60 -10.11 -17.65 26.51
CA SER A 60 -8.75 -17.12 26.55
C SER A 60 -8.45 -16.19 25.36
N LEU A 61 -7.55 -15.23 25.58
CA LEU A 61 -7.08 -14.32 24.55
C LEU A 61 -6.44 -15.07 23.37
N ILE A 62 -5.68 -16.13 23.66
CA ILE A 62 -5.03 -16.95 22.63
C ILE A 62 -6.07 -17.66 21.77
N ALA A 63 -7.12 -18.24 22.38
CA ALA A 63 -8.21 -18.87 21.63
C ALA A 63 -8.93 -17.87 20.72
N PHE A 64 -9.23 -16.67 21.24
CA PHE A 64 -9.80 -15.59 20.44
C PHE A 64 -8.89 -15.19 19.27
N ALA A 65 -7.58 -15.01 19.53
CA ALA A 65 -6.62 -14.62 18.49
C ALA A 65 -6.54 -15.64 17.35
N ILE A 66 -6.50 -16.94 17.67
CA ILE A 66 -6.45 -18.02 16.67
C ILE A 66 -7.69 -17.98 15.78
N VAL A 67 -8.89 -17.93 16.39
CA VAL A 67 -10.14 -17.89 15.63
C VAL A 67 -10.26 -16.60 14.82
N PHE A 68 -9.86 -15.47 15.40
CA PHE A 68 -9.84 -14.19 14.71
C PHE A 68 -8.99 -14.27 13.43
N PHE A 69 -7.74 -14.75 13.50
CA PHE A 69 -6.91 -14.86 12.30
C PHE A 69 -7.43 -15.89 11.31
N ALA A 70 -7.97 -17.02 11.78
CA ALA A 70 -8.54 -18.06 10.93
C ALA A 70 -9.74 -17.54 10.09
N VAL A 71 -10.50 -16.58 10.60
CA VAL A 71 -11.64 -15.98 9.88
C VAL A 71 -11.23 -14.71 9.12
N TYR A 72 -10.48 -13.83 9.78
CA TYR A 72 -10.11 -12.52 9.24
C TYR A 72 -9.23 -12.64 8.00
N ILE A 73 -8.22 -13.52 8.00
CA ILE A 73 -7.27 -13.63 6.87
C ILE A 73 -7.99 -14.09 5.60
N PRO A 74 -8.76 -15.21 5.58
CA PRO A 74 -9.48 -15.62 4.39
C PRO A 74 -10.48 -14.55 3.91
N LEU A 75 -11.22 -13.92 4.83
CA LEU A 75 -12.20 -12.91 4.48
C LEU A 75 -11.52 -11.68 3.85
N ALA A 76 -10.41 -11.21 4.42
CA ALA A 76 -9.63 -10.11 3.87
C ALA A 76 -9.07 -10.43 2.48
N ILE A 77 -8.59 -11.66 2.26
CA ILE A 77 -8.12 -12.13 0.95
C ILE A 77 -9.27 -12.12 -0.06
N ILE A 78 -10.44 -12.63 0.31
CA ILE A 78 -11.62 -12.68 -0.58
C ILE A 78 -12.08 -11.27 -0.94
N ILE A 79 -12.29 -10.41 0.05
CA ILE A 79 -12.71 -9.02 -0.16
C ILE A 79 -11.69 -8.30 -1.05
N GLY A 80 -10.39 -8.40 -0.72
CA GLY A 80 -9.32 -7.78 -1.50
C GLY A 80 -9.26 -8.30 -2.93
N TYR A 81 -9.42 -9.61 -3.15
CA TYR A 81 -9.46 -10.19 -4.48
C TYR A 81 -10.60 -9.62 -5.33
N TYR A 82 -11.80 -9.53 -4.75
CA TYR A 82 -12.94 -8.97 -5.47
C TYR A 82 -12.80 -7.47 -5.70
N ASP A 83 -12.24 -6.73 -4.75
CA ASP A 83 -12.01 -5.30 -4.89
C ASP A 83 -11.03 -4.99 -6.03
N TYR A 84 -9.90 -5.70 -6.07
CA TYR A 84 -8.92 -5.59 -7.15
C TYR A 84 -9.48 -5.97 -8.53
N LYS A 85 -10.41 -6.92 -8.58
CA LYS A 85 -10.93 -7.44 -9.85
C LYS A 85 -12.16 -6.70 -10.37
N LYS A 86 -13.02 -6.22 -9.47
CA LYS A 86 -14.38 -5.80 -9.83
C LYS A 86 -14.88 -4.52 -9.15
N PHE A 87 -14.30 -4.07 -8.04
CA PHE A 87 -14.85 -2.94 -7.29
C PHE A 87 -14.03 -1.67 -7.47
N ALA A 88 -13.51 -1.10 -6.39
CA ALA A 88 -13.01 0.27 -6.37
C ALA A 88 -11.67 0.39 -7.08
N VAL A 89 -10.76 -0.58 -6.89
CA VAL A 89 -9.38 -0.47 -7.38
C VAL A 89 -9.27 -0.22 -8.89
N PRO A 90 -9.97 -0.93 -9.81
CA PRO A 90 -9.92 -0.63 -11.23
C PRO A 90 -10.41 0.79 -11.56
N VAL A 91 -11.46 1.25 -10.87
CA VAL A 91 -12.06 2.58 -11.07
C VAL A 91 -11.08 3.65 -10.58
N ASP A 92 -10.57 3.52 -9.36
CA ASP A 92 -9.62 4.45 -8.76
C ASP A 92 -8.32 4.52 -9.56
N THR A 93 -7.82 3.38 -10.01
CA THR A 93 -6.62 3.32 -10.87
C THR A 93 -6.86 4.03 -12.20
N ALA A 94 -8.03 3.82 -12.83
CA ALA A 94 -8.36 4.51 -14.07
C ALA A 94 -8.55 6.02 -13.87
N LEU A 95 -9.19 6.44 -12.78
CA LEU A 95 -9.36 7.85 -12.44
C LEU A 95 -8.02 8.53 -12.17
N ALA A 96 -7.15 7.91 -11.35
CA ALA A 96 -5.81 8.41 -11.09
C ALA A 96 -4.97 8.49 -12.38
N ALA A 97 -5.07 7.46 -13.24
CA ALA A 97 -4.39 7.45 -14.52
C ALA A 97 -4.84 8.61 -15.43
N LYS A 98 -6.15 8.89 -15.49
CA LYS A 98 -6.72 10.00 -16.28
C LYS A 98 -6.44 11.38 -15.68
N ALA A 99 -6.42 11.48 -14.36
CA ALA A 99 -6.15 12.73 -13.65
C ALA A 99 -4.69 13.19 -13.79
N SER A 100 -3.76 12.24 -13.96
CA SER A 100 -2.34 12.54 -14.16
C SER A 100 -2.10 13.26 -15.50
N PRO A 101 -1.60 14.52 -15.48
CA PRO A 101 -1.27 15.25 -16.70
C PRO A 101 -0.19 14.54 -17.53
N TRP A 102 0.76 13.90 -16.86
CA TRP A 102 1.82 13.09 -17.49
C TRP A 102 1.25 11.95 -18.33
N ASN A 103 0.34 11.15 -17.75
CA ASN A 103 -0.27 10.02 -18.45
C ASN A 103 -1.12 10.48 -19.64
N ARG A 104 -1.86 11.59 -19.48
CA ARG A 104 -2.66 12.17 -20.56
C ARG A 104 -1.79 12.65 -21.72
N ASP A 105 -0.72 13.36 -21.41
CA ASP A 105 0.19 13.90 -22.42
C ASP A 105 0.98 12.79 -23.12
N LEU A 106 1.41 11.75 -22.38
CA LEU A 106 1.98 10.53 -22.96
C LEU A 106 1.02 9.83 -23.90
N ALA A 107 -0.22 9.58 -23.48
CA ALA A 107 -1.23 8.92 -24.31
C ALA A 107 -1.50 9.72 -25.59
N ARG A 108 -1.57 11.05 -25.49
CA ARG A 108 -1.73 11.95 -26.64
C ARG A 108 -0.52 11.91 -27.57
N ALA A 109 0.70 11.92 -27.03
CA ALA A 109 1.91 11.81 -27.82
C ALA A 109 1.97 10.48 -28.59
N LEU A 110 1.56 9.36 -27.97
CA LEU A 110 1.50 8.06 -28.62
C LEU A 110 0.50 8.04 -29.80
N ILE A 111 -0.67 8.66 -29.64
CA ILE A 111 -1.64 8.81 -30.74
C ILE A 111 -1.04 9.62 -31.89
N LEU A 112 -0.41 10.75 -31.59
CA LEU A 112 0.22 11.60 -32.62
C LEU A 112 1.35 10.87 -33.36
N ILE A 113 2.12 10.02 -32.67
CA ILE A 113 3.15 9.18 -33.30
C ILE A 113 2.50 8.17 -34.25
N ALA A 114 1.41 7.51 -33.83
CA ALA A 114 0.68 6.56 -34.67
C ALA A 114 0.04 7.22 -35.90
N GLU A 115 -0.35 8.50 -35.80
CA GLU A 115 -0.85 9.32 -36.92
C GLU A 115 0.28 9.85 -37.83
N GLY A 116 1.56 9.56 -37.53
CA GLY A 116 2.73 10.09 -38.26
C GLY A 116 3.07 11.55 -37.94
N ARG A 117 2.41 12.16 -36.96
CA ARG A 117 2.58 13.56 -36.52
C ARG A 117 3.66 13.69 -35.44
N ASN A 118 4.82 13.12 -35.71
CA ASN A 118 5.92 13.00 -34.74
C ASN A 118 6.41 14.34 -34.17
N LYS A 119 6.38 15.43 -34.96
CA LYS A 119 6.79 16.76 -34.49
C LYS A 119 5.93 17.28 -33.34
N GLU A 120 4.61 17.08 -33.41
CA GLU A 120 3.68 17.51 -32.36
C GLU A 120 3.82 16.66 -31.10
N ALA A 121 4.06 15.36 -31.27
CA ALA A 121 4.35 14.45 -30.15
C ALA A 121 5.62 14.89 -29.39
N ILE A 122 6.68 15.25 -30.11
CA ILE A 122 7.93 15.74 -29.52
C ILE A 122 7.69 17.02 -28.70
N GLU A 123 6.93 17.98 -29.21
CA GLU A 123 6.62 19.22 -28.48
C GLU A 123 5.83 18.97 -27.19
N ILE A 124 4.92 17.99 -27.19
CA ILE A 124 4.20 17.60 -25.97
C ILE A 124 5.16 16.96 -24.96
N LEU A 125 6.03 16.06 -25.40
CA LEU A 125 6.95 15.34 -24.52
C LEU A 125 8.09 16.22 -23.99
N LYS A 126 8.52 17.25 -24.72
CA LYS A 126 9.53 18.22 -24.28
C LYS A 126 9.19 18.88 -22.95
N LYS A 127 7.90 19.02 -22.60
CA LYS A 127 7.47 19.60 -21.32
C LYS A 127 7.91 18.79 -20.09
N TRP A 128 8.28 17.54 -20.31
CA TRP A 128 8.58 16.55 -19.26
C TRP A 128 10.01 16.04 -19.30
N VAL A 129 10.78 16.46 -20.29
CA VAL A 129 12.21 16.20 -20.39
C VAL A 129 12.90 17.48 -19.94
N GLU A 130 13.57 17.45 -18.79
CA GLU A 130 14.49 18.52 -18.36
C GLU A 130 15.64 18.67 -19.36
#